data_AF-W7D247-F1
#
_entry.id   AF-W7D247-F1
#
_cell.length_a   1.000
_cell.length_b   1.000
_cell.length_c   1.000
_cell.angle_alpha   90.00
_cell.angle_beta   90.00
_cell.angle_gamma   90.00
#
_symmetry.space_group_name_H-M   'P 1'
#
loop_
_entity.id
_entity.type
_entity.pdbx_description
1 polymer ?
#
loop_
_entity_poly.entity_id
_entity_poly.type
_entity_poly.pdbx_seq_one_letter_code
_entity_poly.pdbx_strand_id
1 'polypeptide(L)'
;MLKWASIQKKYKDITTIPEGAKVALPNDVSNEGRALAILNEAGLITLKEGVGFDGTIKDIVKNPKKLQWLSVDLLNLAETYGEDNVALVYNYPTYIAKLNLTPKDAVLLEKTVDDRFAISLVAREDNKDSAKIKALKKAMTSKEVRDFLEKEHADTLLPAF
;
A
#
# COMPACT_ATOMS: atom_id res chain seq x y z
N MET A 1 -3.37 -10.83 0.13
CA MET A 1 -2.43 -9.73 0.43
C MET A 1 -2.33 -8.82 -0.78
N LEU A 2 -2.46 -7.51 -0.56
CA LEU A 2 -2.21 -6.48 -1.56
C LEU A 2 -0.72 -6.16 -1.53
N LYS A 3 -0.03 -6.11 -2.66
CA LYS A 3 1.29 -5.44 -2.78
C LYS A 3 1.03 -3.92 -2.82
N TRP A 4 1.98 -3.04 -2.44
CA TRP A 4 2.41 -1.86 -3.25
C TRP A 4 2.49 -0.44 -2.62
N ALA A 5 3.34 0.39 -3.26
CA ALA A 5 3.34 1.86 -3.39
C ALA A 5 3.94 2.23 -4.78
N SER A 6 3.59 3.32 -5.48
CA SER A 6 4.37 3.79 -6.66
C SER A 6 4.64 5.28 -6.68
N ILE A 7 5.31 5.72 -7.74
CA ILE A 7 5.96 7.01 -7.86
C ILE A 7 5.79 7.46 -9.31
N GLN A 8 5.57 8.76 -9.46
CA GLN A 8 5.17 9.42 -10.69
C GLN A 8 6.07 9.16 -11.91
N LYS A 9 5.46 9.32 -13.08
CA LYS A 9 6.00 9.20 -14.45
C LYS A 9 7.38 9.85 -14.69
N LYS A 10 7.78 10.79 -13.84
CA LYS A 10 8.98 11.63 -13.98
C LYS A 10 10.24 11.07 -13.29
N TYR A 11 10.11 10.26 -12.25
CA TYR A 11 11.24 9.74 -11.48
C TYR A 11 11.26 8.22 -11.58
N LYS A 12 12.22 7.66 -12.32
CA LYS A 12 12.37 6.19 -12.48
C LYS A 12 13.21 5.53 -11.38
N ASP A 13 13.82 6.34 -10.52
CA ASP A 13 14.71 5.90 -9.47
C ASP A 13 14.54 6.82 -8.25
N ILE A 14 14.42 6.23 -7.07
CA ILE A 14 14.27 6.94 -5.80
C ILE A 14 15.43 7.89 -5.48
N THR A 15 16.63 7.59 -6.00
CA THR A 15 17.81 8.44 -5.81
C THR A 15 17.66 9.79 -6.51
N THR A 16 16.91 9.83 -7.62
CA THR A 16 16.68 11.01 -8.46
C THR A 16 15.59 11.96 -7.92
N ILE A 17 14.89 11.57 -6.86
CA ILE A 17 13.88 12.42 -6.21
C ILE A 17 14.56 13.68 -5.68
N PRO A 18 14.12 14.88 -6.07
CA PRO A 18 14.75 16.12 -5.64
C PRO A 18 14.48 16.39 -4.15
N GLU A 19 15.34 17.21 -3.54
CA GLU A 19 15.09 17.75 -2.21
C GLU A 19 13.80 18.60 -2.22
N GLY A 20 13.01 18.53 -1.14
CA GLY A 20 11.76 19.27 -1.01
C GLY A 20 10.58 18.71 -1.81
N ALA A 21 10.75 17.57 -2.50
CA ALA A 21 9.69 16.94 -3.26
C ALA A 21 8.48 16.54 -2.41
N LYS A 22 7.27 16.62 -2.97
CA LYS A 22 6.06 16.13 -2.31
C LYS A 22 5.87 14.62 -2.49
N VAL A 23 5.40 13.98 -1.44
CA VAL A 23 5.02 12.57 -1.38
C VAL A 23 3.56 12.49 -0.95
N ALA A 24 2.70 11.98 -1.83
CA ALA A 24 1.30 11.74 -1.53
C ALA A 24 1.15 10.44 -0.73
N LEU A 25 0.53 10.56 0.44
CA LEU A 25 0.28 9.49 1.40
C LEU A 25 -1.23 9.40 1.67
N PRO A 26 -1.74 8.21 1.99
CA PRO A 26 -3.10 8.04 2.47
C PRO A 26 -3.28 8.77 3.81
N ASN A 27 -4.49 9.26 4.07
CA ASN A 27 -4.81 10.06 5.26
C ASN A 27 -5.42 9.25 6.42
N ASP A 28 -5.62 7.95 6.25
CA ASP A 28 -6.03 7.05 7.33
C ASP A 28 -4.82 6.42 8.02
N VAL A 29 -4.95 6.18 9.34
CA VAL A 29 -3.83 5.78 10.22
C VAL A 29 -3.11 4.52 9.74
N SER A 30 -3.86 3.48 9.36
CA SER A 30 -3.26 2.19 9.01
C SER A 30 -2.49 2.25 7.68
N ASN A 31 -3.04 2.93 6.68
CA ASN A 31 -2.38 3.03 5.39
C ASN A 31 -1.25 4.07 5.43
N GLU A 32 -1.35 5.13 6.24
CA GLU A 32 -0.24 6.10 6.44
C GLU A 32 0.98 5.36 7.00
N GLY A 33 0.79 4.59 8.08
CA GLY A 33 1.87 3.85 8.71
C GLY A 33 2.50 2.80 7.79
N ARG A 34 1.69 2.10 6.99
CA ARG A 34 2.20 1.19 5.95
C ARG A 34 3.02 1.92 4.90
N ALA A 35 2.54 3.06 4.39
CA ALA A 35 3.26 3.84 3.41
C ALA A 35 4.60 4.35 3.96
N LEU A 36 4.62 4.84 5.21
CA LEU A 36 5.83 5.29 5.89
C LEU A 36 6.82 4.15 6.14
N ALA A 37 6.34 2.95 6.49
CA ALA A 37 7.19 1.77 6.65
C ALA A 37 7.93 1.43 5.35
N ILE A 38 7.23 1.49 4.20
CA ILE A 38 7.84 1.27 2.87
C ILE A 38 8.93 2.32 2.59
N LEU A 39 8.67 3.60 2.89
CA LEU A 39 9.66 4.67 2.70
C LEU A 39 10.88 4.50 3.63
N ASN A 40 10.67 4.00 4.85
CA ASN A 40 11.73 3.68 5.80
C ASN A 40 12.58 2.48 5.34
N GLU A 41 11.95 1.39 4.87
CA GLU A 41 12.65 0.23 4.28
C GLU A 41 13.42 0.58 2.99
N ALA A 42 12.99 1.62 2.28
CA ALA A 42 13.67 2.18 1.11
C ALA A 42 14.79 3.17 1.47
N GLY A 43 14.95 3.54 2.75
CA GLY A 43 15.95 4.49 3.20
C GLY A 43 15.69 5.95 2.81
N LEU A 44 14.47 6.30 2.38
CA LEU A 44 14.08 7.68 2.06
C LEU A 44 13.85 8.53 3.31
N ILE A 45 13.41 7.87 4.39
CA ILE A 45 13.24 8.44 5.72
C ILE A 45 13.78 7.45 6.76
N THR A 46 13.89 7.90 8.00
CA THR A 46 14.06 7.03 9.17
C THR A 46 12.92 7.27 10.13
N LEU A 47 12.19 6.21 10.47
CA LEU A 47 11.18 6.21 11.52
C LEU A 47 11.82 5.94 12.88
N LYS A 48 11.18 6.43 13.95
CA LYS A 48 11.51 6.11 15.33
C LYS A 48 11.48 4.59 15.52
N GLU A 49 12.42 4.06 16.29
CA GLU A 49 12.49 2.64 16.59
C GLU A 49 11.22 2.14 17.29
N GLY A 50 10.76 0.94 16.93
CA GLY A 50 9.63 0.26 17.55
C GLY A 50 8.25 0.63 17.00
N VAL A 51 8.12 1.67 16.15
CA VAL A 51 6.81 2.06 15.60
C VAL A 51 6.33 1.13 14.47
N GLY A 52 7.27 0.45 13.79
CA GLY A 52 6.95 -0.50 12.72
C GLY A 52 6.02 0.10 11.67
N PHE A 53 4.84 -0.49 11.53
CA PHE A 53 3.80 -0.13 10.57
C PHE A 53 2.70 0.77 11.17
N ASP A 54 2.82 1.12 12.44
CA ASP A 54 1.92 2.02 13.17
C ASP A 54 2.49 3.45 13.27
N GLY A 55 3.64 3.71 12.62
CA GLY A 55 4.29 5.01 12.63
C GLY A 55 3.46 6.09 11.94
N THR A 56 3.61 7.32 12.39
CA THR A 56 3.01 8.51 11.77
C THR A 56 4.08 9.44 11.23
N ILE A 57 3.68 10.48 10.49
CA ILE A 57 4.62 11.54 10.05
C ILE A 57 5.40 12.15 11.23
N LYS A 58 4.82 12.16 12.44
CA LYS A 58 5.47 12.69 13.67
C LYS A 58 6.59 11.79 14.17
N ASP A 59 6.62 10.53 13.77
CA ASP A 59 7.63 9.55 14.17
C ASP A 59 8.84 9.54 13.24
N ILE A 60 8.89 10.43 12.25
CA ILE A 60 10.04 10.57 11.35
C ILE A 60 11.19 11.27 12.06
N VAL A 61 12.27 10.54 12.33
CA VAL A 61 13.48 11.05 13.00
C VAL A 61 14.57 11.50 12.02
N LYS A 62 14.52 11.08 10.75
CA LYS A 62 15.39 11.60 9.68
C LYS A 62 14.62 11.73 8.37
N ASN A 63 14.77 12.89 7.72
CA ASN A 63 14.23 13.19 6.39
C ASN A 63 15.29 13.96 5.58
N PRO A 64 16.33 13.28 5.06
CA PRO A 64 17.49 13.94 4.45
C PRO A 64 17.15 14.72 3.18
N LYS A 65 16.15 14.26 2.41
CA LYS A 65 15.63 14.95 1.22
C LYS A 65 14.60 16.02 1.54
N LYS A 66 14.31 16.31 2.82
CA LYS A 66 13.29 17.28 3.27
C LYS A 66 11.95 17.10 2.53
N LEU A 67 11.56 15.84 2.33
CA LEU A 67 10.32 15.49 1.65
C LEU A 67 9.13 16.15 2.34
N GLN A 68 8.17 16.61 1.54
CA GLN A 68 6.92 17.20 1.99
C GLN A 68 5.79 16.17 1.88
N TRP A 69 4.88 16.17 2.85
CA TRP A 69 3.83 15.16 2.92
C TRP A 69 2.50 15.75 2.44
N LEU A 70 1.93 15.16 1.40
CA LEU A 70 0.59 15.47 0.91
C LEU A 70 -0.34 14.36 1.39
N SER A 71 -1.18 14.65 2.39
CA SER A 71 -2.13 13.67 2.94
C SER A 71 -3.43 13.70 2.11
N VAL A 72 -3.83 12.55 1.57
CA VAL A 72 -4.92 12.42 0.59
C VAL A 72 -5.79 11.22 0.93
N ASP A 73 -7.09 11.32 0.65
CA ASP A 73 -7.97 10.17 0.72
C ASP A 73 -7.50 9.04 -0.21
N LEU A 74 -7.52 7.81 0.27
CA LEU A 74 -7.01 6.64 -0.44
C LEU A 74 -7.61 6.48 -1.84
N LEU A 75 -8.89 6.80 -2.03
CA LEU A 75 -9.58 6.67 -3.32
C LEU A 75 -9.16 7.77 -4.32
N ASN A 76 -8.62 8.87 -3.82
CA ASN A 76 -8.18 10.03 -4.62
C ASN A 76 -6.66 10.04 -4.86
N LEU A 77 -5.87 9.19 -4.21
CA LEU A 77 -4.42 9.16 -4.38
C LEU A 77 -3.98 9.01 -5.84
N ALA A 78 -4.72 8.25 -6.65
CA ALA A 78 -4.40 8.08 -8.06
C ALA A 78 -4.45 9.39 -8.85
N GLU A 79 -5.28 10.35 -8.46
CA GLU A 79 -5.37 11.65 -9.14
C GLU A 79 -4.08 12.47 -8.95
N THR A 80 -3.39 12.28 -7.82
CA THR A 80 -2.12 12.96 -7.54
C THR A 80 -0.96 12.43 -8.37
N TYR A 81 -1.13 11.34 -9.13
CA TYR A 81 -0.11 10.79 -10.02
C TYR A 81 0.17 11.69 -11.24
N GLY A 82 -0.72 12.63 -11.57
CA GLY A 82 -0.52 13.58 -12.66
C GLY A 82 0.02 14.94 -12.23
N GLU A 83 0.15 15.21 -10.93
CA GLU A 83 0.50 16.53 -10.42
C GLU A 83 2.00 16.83 -10.54
N ASP A 84 2.37 17.92 -11.22
CA ASP A 84 3.77 18.27 -11.51
C ASP A 84 4.69 18.41 -10.28
N ASN A 85 4.11 18.72 -9.12
CA ASN A 85 4.84 18.95 -7.86
C ASN A 85 4.83 17.74 -6.92
N VAL A 86 4.22 16.62 -7.31
CA VAL A 86 4.21 15.36 -6.56
C VAL A 86 5.23 14.42 -7.16
N ALA A 87 6.26 14.06 -6.39
CA ALA A 87 7.25 13.11 -6.85
C ALA A 87 6.78 11.67 -6.63
N LEU A 88 6.18 11.37 -5.46
CA LEU A 88 5.83 10.00 -5.05
C LEU A 88 4.36 9.88 -4.68
N VAL A 89 3.72 8.74 -4.97
CA VAL A 89 2.30 8.51 -4.71
C VAL A 89 2.06 7.11 -4.14
N TYR A 90 1.88 7.00 -2.83
CA TYR A 90 1.37 5.75 -2.27
C TYR A 90 0.03 5.40 -2.90
N ASN A 91 -0.18 4.16 -3.30
CA ASN A 91 -1.42 3.73 -3.93
C ASN A 91 -1.55 2.20 -3.86
N TYR A 92 -2.72 1.65 -4.20
CA TYR A 92 -2.98 0.22 -4.35
C TYR A 92 -3.06 -0.19 -5.83
N PRO A 93 -2.63 -1.41 -6.23
CA PRO A 93 -2.61 -1.81 -7.64
C PRO A 93 -3.99 -1.71 -8.29
N THR A 94 -5.04 -2.00 -7.53
CA THR A 94 -6.44 -1.89 -7.96
C THR A 94 -6.87 -0.45 -8.23
N TYR A 95 -6.36 0.54 -7.51
CA TYR A 95 -6.78 1.94 -7.62
C TYR A 95 -5.98 2.72 -8.67
N ILE A 96 -4.70 2.39 -8.86
CA ILE A 96 -3.89 3.00 -9.91
C ILE A 96 -4.20 2.43 -11.30
N ALA A 97 -4.77 1.22 -11.39
CA ALA A 97 -4.95 0.50 -12.66
C ALA A 97 -5.75 1.30 -13.70
N LYS A 98 -6.62 2.23 -13.25
CA LYS A 98 -7.33 3.17 -14.14
C LYS A 98 -6.40 4.08 -14.97
N LEU A 99 -5.16 4.24 -14.55
CA LEU A 99 -4.10 4.96 -15.26
C LEU A 99 -3.25 4.04 -16.16
N ASN A 100 -3.67 2.77 -16.34
CA ASN A 100 -2.93 1.72 -17.02
C ASN A 100 -1.56 1.42 -16.40
N LEU A 101 -1.43 1.59 -15.09
CA LEU A 101 -0.21 1.31 -14.33
C LEU A 101 -0.34 -0.02 -13.60
N THR A 102 0.79 -0.72 -13.51
CA THR A 102 0.93 -2.03 -12.88
C THR A 102 2.05 -2.00 -11.83
N PRO A 103 2.19 -3.04 -10.99
CA PRO A 103 3.34 -3.14 -10.09
C PRO A 103 4.71 -3.10 -10.79
N LYS A 104 4.79 -3.41 -12.09
CA LYS A 104 6.04 -3.34 -12.87
C LYS A 104 6.48 -1.89 -13.14
N ASP A 105 5.57 -0.94 -13.04
CA ASP A 105 5.83 0.48 -13.24
C ASP A 105 6.27 1.18 -11.94
N ALA A 106 6.30 0.46 -10.82
CA ALA A 106 6.64 0.98 -9.52
C ALA A 106 8.16 1.15 -9.36
N VAL A 107 8.60 2.24 -8.76
CA VAL A 107 10.02 2.41 -8.37
C VAL A 107 10.30 1.91 -6.95
N LEU A 108 9.25 1.66 -6.16
CA LEU A 108 9.32 1.02 -4.86
C LEU A 108 8.24 -0.05 -4.79
N LEU A 109 8.57 -1.18 -4.18
CA LEU A 109 7.60 -2.20 -3.80
C LEU A 109 7.80 -2.48 -2.31
N GLU A 110 6.70 -2.73 -1.63
CA GLU A 110 6.75 -3.28 -0.27
C GLU A 110 7.49 -4.61 -0.32
N LYS A 111 8.59 -4.72 0.44
CA LYS A 111 9.45 -5.90 0.42
C LYS A 111 8.88 -7.02 1.30
N THR A 112 8.40 -6.64 2.48
CA THR A 112 7.84 -7.57 3.45
C THR A 112 6.35 -7.69 3.25
N VAL A 113 5.92 -8.78 2.61
CA VAL A 113 4.50 -9.08 2.41
C VAL A 113 4.12 -10.26 3.30
N ASP A 114 3.39 -9.99 4.36
CA ASP A 114 2.85 -10.96 5.30
C ASP A 114 1.36 -10.72 5.59
N ASP A 115 0.80 -11.45 6.55
CA ASP A 115 -0.63 -11.47 6.84
C ASP A 115 -1.16 -10.21 7.54
N ARG A 116 -0.30 -9.27 7.97
CA ARG A 116 -0.71 -8.05 8.69
C ARG A 116 -1.73 -7.21 7.92
N PHE A 117 -1.59 -7.15 6.60
CA PHE A 117 -2.52 -6.43 5.71
C PHE A 117 -3.33 -7.39 4.83
N ALA A 118 -3.52 -8.64 5.26
CA ALA A 118 -4.42 -9.55 4.58
C ALA A 118 -5.87 -9.07 4.69
N ILE A 119 -6.51 -8.88 3.53
CA ILE A 119 -7.95 -8.62 3.45
C ILE A 119 -8.67 -9.80 4.12
N SER A 120 -9.44 -9.49 5.15
CA SER A 120 -10.07 -10.49 6.01
C SER A 120 -11.59 -10.48 5.86
N LEU A 121 -12.20 -11.66 5.96
CA LEU A 121 -13.65 -11.77 6.15
C LEU A 121 -13.98 -11.34 7.57
N VAL A 122 -14.75 -10.26 7.72
CA VAL A 122 -15.16 -9.71 9.00
C VAL A 122 -16.65 -9.96 9.23
N ALA A 123 -17.00 -10.37 10.45
CA ALA A 123 -18.36 -10.60 10.91
C ALA A 123 -18.54 -9.94 12.29
N ARG A 124 -19.79 -9.69 12.69
CA ARG A 124 -20.07 -9.21 14.04
C ARG A 124 -19.85 -10.34 15.04
N GLU A 125 -19.54 -9.98 16.28
CA GLU A 125 -19.29 -10.96 17.34
C GLU A 125 -20.47 -11.92 17.55
N ASP A 126 -21.70 -11.42 17.41
CA ASP A 126 -22.94 -12.19 17.58
C ASP A 126 -23.25 -13.15 16.42
N ASN A 127 -22.56 -13.05 15.28
CA ASN A 127 -22.86 -13.84 14.09
C ASN A 127 -21.67 -14.51 13.40
N LYS A 128 -20.45 -14.31 13.91
CA LYS A 128 -19.21 -14.88 13.34
C LYS A 128 -19.23 -16.41 13.21
N ASP A 129 -19.96 -17.09 14.08
CA ASP A 129 -20.09 -18.55 14.07
C ASP A 129 -21.34 -19.09 13.35
N SER A 130 -22.14 -18.20 12.76
CA SER A 130 -23.36 -18.58 12.05
C SER A 130 -23.06 -19.47 10.84
N ALA A 131 -24.02 -20.32 10.47
CA ALA A 131 -23.90 -21.19 9.30
C ALA A 131 -23.60 -20.41 8.01
N LYS A 132 -24.13 -19.18 7.90
CA LYS A 132 -23.90 -18.27 6.75
C LYS A 132 -22.43 -17.83 6.67
N ILE A 133 -21.84 -17.40 7.78
CA ILE A 133 -20.42 -16.97 7.80
C ILE A 133 -19.48 -18.15 7.56
N LYS A 134 -19.79 -19.32 8.14
CA LYS A 134 -19.01 -20.55 7.89
C LYS A 134 -19.06 -20.97 6.42
N ALA A 135 -20.23 -20.91 5.79
CA ALA A 135 -20.38 -21.19 4.36
C ALA A 135 -19.61 -20.18 3.50
N LEU A 136 -19.69 -18.88 3.81
CA LEU A 136 -18.94 -17.85 3.11
C LEU A 136 -17.43 -18.03 3.26
N LYS A 137 -16.92 -18.29 4.47
CA LYS A 137 -15.51 -18.58 4.71
C LYS A 137 -15.04 -19.74 3.83
N LYS A 138 -15.76 -20.86 3.82
CA LYS A 138 -15.43 -22.03 2.99
C LYS A 138 -15.40 -21.71 1.51
N ALA A 139 -16.36 -20.91 1.02
CA ALA A 139 -16.41 -20.50 -0.38
C ALA A 139 -15.25 -19.55 -0.73
N MET A 140 -14.97 -18.55 0.09
CA MET A 140 -13.88 -17.58 -0.14
C MET A 140 -12.50 -18.20 -0.07
N THR A 141 -12.32 -19.30 0.68
CA THR A 141 -11.05 -20.01 0.80
C THR A 141 -11.01 -21.31 -0.01
N SER A 142 -11.83 -21.44 -1.06
CA SER A 142 -11.88 -22.66 -1.87
C SER A 142 -10.67 -22.77 -2.82
N LYS A 143 -10.45 -23.97 -3.37
CA LYS A 143 -9.41 -24.18 -4.38
C LYS A 143 -9.68 -23.34 -5.63
N GLU A 144 -10.94 -23.22 -6.03
CA GLU A 144 -11.36 -22.42 -7.18
C GLU A 144 -11.02 -20.94 -6.98
N VAL A 145 -11.22 -20.39 -5.78
CA VAL A 145 -10.84 -19.00 -5.48
C VAL A 145 -9.31 -18.83 -5.45
N ARG A 146 -8.57 -19.80 -4.88
CA ARG A 146 -7.10 -19.78 -4.95
C ARG A 146 -6.62 -19.77 -6.39
N ASP A 147 -7.09 -20.72 -7.20
CA ASP A 147 -6.71 -20.86 -8.60
C ASP A 147 -7.05 -19.59 -9.39
N PHE A 148 -8.20 -18.98 -9.12
CA PHE A 148 -8.59 -17.70 -9.73
C PHE A 148 -7.60 -16.58 -9.40
N LEU A 149 -7.23 -16.41 -8.13
CA LEU A 149 -6.26 -15.40 -7.71
C LEU A 149 -4.87 -15.64 -8.31
N GLU A 150 -4.40 -16.89 -8.31
CA GLU A 150 -3.06 -17.25 -8.79
C GLU A 150 -2.94 -17.20 -10.32
N LYS A 151 -4.03 -17.40 -11.07
CA LYS A 151 -4.00 -17.37 -12.54
C LYS A 151 -4.30 -15.99 -13.11
N GLU A 152 -5.32 -15.32 -12.58
CA GLU A 152 -5.83 -14.07 -13.15
C GLU A 152 -5.23 -12.82 -12.47
N HIS A 153 -4.69 -12.96 -11.25
CA HIS A 153 -4.32 -11.81 -10.42
C HIS A 153 -2.96 -11.92 -9.71
N ALA A 154 -2.08 -12.88 -10.05
CA ALA A 154 -0.80 -13.11 -9.35
C ALA A 154 0.11 -11.88 -9.25
N ASP A 155 0.03 -10.97 -10.23
CA ASP A 155 0.82 -9.74 -10.23
C ASP A 155 0.40 -8.80 -9.09
N THR A 156 -0.88 -8.78 -8.69
CA THR A 156 -1.46 -7.79 -7.76
C THR A 156 -2.03 -8.36 -6.47
N LEU A 157 -2.45 -9.63 -6.46
CA LEU A 157 -3.10 -10.30 -5.33
C LEU A 157 -2.39 -11.62 -5.01
N LEU A 158 -2.13 -11.85 -3.73
CA LEU A 158 -1.66 -13.13 -3.20
C LEU A 158 -2.74 -13.75 -2.29
N PRO A 159 -3.07 -15.05 -2.42
CA PRO A 159 -3.90 -15.74 -1.44
C PRO A 159 -3.31 -15.66 -0.03
N ALA A 160 -4.17 -15.53 0.98
CA ALA A 160 -3.79 -15.47 2.40
C ALA A 160 -4.38 -16.63 3.21
N PHE A 161 -4.76 -17.70 2.52
CA PHE A 161 -5.32 -18.94 3.03
C PHE A 161 -4.71 -20.10 2.26
#